data_AF-A0A329YDK4-F1
#
_entry.id   AF-A0A329YDK4-F1
#
_cell.length_a   1.000
_cell.length_b   1.000
_cell.length_c   1.000
_cell.angle_alpha   90.00
_cell.angle_beta   90.00
_cell.angle_gamma   90.00
#
_symmetry.space_group_name_H-M   'P 1'
#
loop_
_entity.id
_entity.type
_entity.pdbx_description
1 polymer ?
#
loop_
_entity_poly.entity_id
_entity_poly.type
_entity_poly.pdbx_seq_one_letter_code
_entity_poly.pdbx_strand_id
1 'polypeptide(L)'
;MSNIQGERHPFLDDLTADAELTSSVLRGPVIGRDEIKLAVNTVGTFYASQDPTFLETVGARLFLEYEAVLTSGERLNATVVVDRNWDGSVPRVSVRMSPLGAVLSLAANLREALSGQLPEDLFL
;
A
#
# COMPACT_ATOMS: atom_id res chain seq x y z
N MET A 1 -10.48 -0.07 10.60
CA MET A 1 -11.14 1.20 10.95
C MET A 1 -11.64 1.87 9.67
N SER A 2 -12.90 2.31 9.68
CA SER A 2 -13.49 3.16 8.63
C SER A 2 -12.68 4.44 8.48
N ASN A 3 -12.52 4.95 7.26
CA ASN A 3 -11.99 6.29 6.97
C ASN A 3 -12.50 7.31 7.99
N ILE A 4 -11.65 7.69 8.95
CA ILE A 4 -11.88 8.88 9.75
C ILE A 4 -11.58 10.04 8.82
N GLN A 5 -12.64 10.70 8.35
CA GLN A 5 -12.55 11.98 7.65
C GLN A 5 -11.71 12.94 8.50
N GLY A 6 -10.44 13.15 8.11
CA GLY A 6 -9.53 14.10 8.75
C GLY A 6 -8.15 13.55 9.12
N GLU A 7 -7.94 12.23 9.16
CA GLU A 7 -6.60 11.67 9.39
C GLU A 7 -5.80 11.60 8.08
N ARG A 8 -4.67 12.31 8.07
CA ARG A 8 -3.71 12.33 6.96
C ARG A 8 -3.18 10.92 6.71
N HIS A 9 -3.18 10.47 5.45
CA HIS A 9 -2.57 9.17 5.14
C HIS A 9 -1.08 9.20 5.53
N PRO A 10 -0.50 8.11 6.09
CA PRO A 10 0.90 8.09 6.55
C PRO A 10 1.98 8.50 5.53
N PHE A 11 1.65 8.61 4.24
CA PHE A 11 2.60 8.97 3.18
C PHE A 11 1.99 9.50 1.88
N LEU A 12 0.71 9.23 1.55
CA LEU A 12 0.16 9.55 0.21
C LEU A 12 0.24 11.04 -0.15
N ASP A 13 0.14 11.92 0.86
CA ASP A 13 0.18 13.36 0.66
C ASP A 13 1.60 13.89 0.43
N ASP A 14 2.63 13.11 0.76
CA ASP A 14 4.03 13.50 0.70
C ASP A 14 4.80 12.89 -0.49
N LEU A 15 4.17 12.01 -1.28
CA LEU A 15 4.79 11.35 -2.44
C LEU A 15 5.43 12.34 -3.41
N THR A 16 6.65 12.09 -3.90
CA THR A 16 7.21 12.84 -5.04
C THR A 16 6.43 12.50 -6.33
N ALA A 17 6.57 13.33 -7.38
CA ALA A 17 5.85 13.11 -8.63
C ALA A 17 6.22 11.77 -9.29
N ASP A 18 7.47 11.36 -9.14
CA ASP A 18 8.11 10.15 -9.66
C ASP A 18 8.29 9.05 -8.60
N ALA A 19 7.53 9.11 -7.51
CA ALA A 19 7.67 8.16 -6.41
C ALA A 19 7.46 6.71 -6.88
N GLU A 20 8.09 5.78 -6.16
CA GLU A 20 8.05 4.35 -6.42
C GLU A 20 7.33 3.59 -5.29
N LEU A 21 6.35 2.76 -5.64
CA LEU A 21 5.74 1.79 -4.73
C LEU A 21 6.11 0.37 -5.15
N THR A 22 6.73 -0.38 -4.24
CA THR A 22 6.90 -1.84 -4.36
C THR A 22 5.96 -2.56 -3.41
N SER A 23 5.30 -3.63 -3.86
CA SER A 23 4.37 -4.37 -3.01
C SER A 23 4.37 -5.87 -3.28
N SER A 24 4.09 -6.67 -2.25
CA SER A 24 3.90 -8.12 -2.37
C SER A 24 2.75 -8.53 -3.30
N VAL A 25 1.82 -7.64 -3.63
CA VAL A 25 0.68 -7.90 -4.53
C VAL A 25 0.93 -7.50 -5.99
N LEU A 26 2.14 -7.05 -6.32
CA LEU A 26 2.53 -6.59 -7.66
C LEU A 26 3.81 -7.31 -8.12
N ARG A 27 3.95 -7.51 -9.44
CA ARG A 27 5.17 -8.05 -10.06
C ARG A 27 6.30 -7.04 -10.13
N GLY A 28 5.96 -5.77 -10.34
CA GLY A 28 6.89 -4.67 -10.53
C GLY A 28 6.48 -3.42 -9.74
N PRO A 29 7.34 -2.39 -9.74
CA PRO A 29 7.03 -1.14 -9.07
C PRO A 29 5.94 -0.35 -9.80
N VAL A 30 5.05 0.27 -9.04
CA VAL A 30 4.19 1.35 -9.55
C VAL A 30 4.97 2.64 -9.45
N ILE A 31 5.11 3.34 -10.57
CA ILE A 31 5.84 4.60 -10.67
C ILE A 31 4.83 5.73 -10.87
N GLY A 32 4.98 6.80 -10.10
CA GLY A 32 4.15 7.99 -10.22
C GLY A 32 3.20 8.17 -9.04
N ARG A 33 3.08 9.41 -8.56
CA ARG A 33 2.22 9.76 -7.41
C ARG A 33 0.77 9.31 -7.62
N ASP A 34 0.23 9.54 -8.80
CA ASP A 34 -1.19 9.38 -9.07
C ASP A 34 -1.53 7.89 -9.22
N GLU A 35 -0.66 7.12 -9.87
CA GLU A 35 -0.75 5.67 -9.99
C GLU A 35 -0.60 4.98 -8.63
N ILE A 36 0.32 5.45 -7.77
CA ILE A 36 0.45 4.95 -6.39
C ILE A 36 -0.81 5.24 -5.59
N LYS A 37 -1.36 6.46 -5.68
CA LYS A 37 -2.62 6.80 -5.00
C LYS A 37 -3.77 5.92 -5.48
N LEU A 38 -3.87 5.69 -6.79
CA LEU A 38 -4.87 4.79 -7.36
C LEU A 38 -4.73 3.38 -6.78
N ALA A 39 -3.53 2.79 -6.84
CA ALA A 39 -3.28 1.44 -6.35
C ALA A 39 -3.57 1.29 -4.85
N VAL A 40 -3.06 2.21 -4.02
CA VAL A 40 -3.24 2.16 -2.56
C VAL A 40 -4.71 2.36 -2.16
N ASN A 41 -5.39 3.32 -2.78
CA ASN A 41 -6.81 3.56 -2.50
C ASN A 41 -7.66 2.35 -2.91
N THR A 42 -7.39 1.74 -4.07
CA THR A 42 -8.08 0.52 -4.50
C THR A 42 -7.83 -0.64 -3.55
N VAL A 43 -6.58 -0.88 -3.12
CA VAL A 43 -6.28 -1.91 -2.10
C VAL A 43 -7.07 -1.66 -0.80
N GLY A 44 -7.16 -0.40 -0.36
CA GLY A 44 -7.93 -0.03 0.83
C GLY A 44 -9.41 -0.39 0.75
N THR A 45 -10.00 -0.49 -0.45
CA THR A 45 -11.39 -0.93 -0.63
C THR A 45 -11.61 -2.43 -0.37
N PHE A 46 -10.54 -3.23 -0.39
CA PHE A 46 -10.61 -4.67 -0.13
C PHE A 46 -10.47 -5.02 1.36
N TYR A 47 -10.23 -4.04 2.23
CA TYR A 47 -10.13 -4.25 3.67
C TYR A 47 -11.50 -4.07 4.35
N ALA A 48 -11.98 -5.13 4.99
CA ALA A 48 -13.10 -5.07 5.92
C ALA A 48 -12.67 -4.44 7.26
N SER A 49 -11.46 -4.76 7.72
CA SER A 49 -10.81 -4.07 8.84
C SER A 49 -9.31 -3.91 8.58
N GLN A 50 -8.74 -2.93 9.26
CA GLN A 50 -7.31 -2.64 9.28
C GLN A 50 -7.01 -2.06 10.65
N ASP A 51 -6.06 -2.68 11.34
CA ASP A 51 -5.72 -2.46 12.74
C ASP A 51 -4.19 -2.28 12.85
N PRO A 52 -3.70 -1.04 12.94
CA PRO A 52 -2.28 -0.76 13.13
C PRO A 52 -1.75 -1.38 14.42
N THR A 53 -0.63 -2.08 14.32
CA THR A 53 0.02 -2.79 15.44
C THR A 53 1.36 -2.15 15.83
N PHE A 54 2.00 -1.42 14.92
CA PHE A 54 3.28 -0.76 15.15
C PHE A 54 3.40 0.50 14.31
N LEU A 55 3.98 1.56 14.88
CA LEU A 55 4.28 2.80 14.17
C LEU A 55 5.52 3.46 14.78
N GLU A 56 6.62 3.53 14.02
CA GLU A 56 7.85 4.16 14.49
C GLU A 56 8.60 4.86 13.34
N THR A 57 9.22 5.99 13.65
CA THR A 57 10.13 6.69 12.72
C THR A 57 11.56 6.51 13.20
N VAL A 58 12.42 5.97 12.32
CA VAL A 58 13.85 5.79 12.57
C VAL A 58 14.64 6.53 11.50
N GLY A 59 15.23 7.66 11.88
CA GLY A 59 15.89 8.56 10.94
C GLY A 59 14.92 9.05 9.87
N ALA A 60 15.26 8.81 8.59
CA ALA A 60 14.45 9.21 7.45
C ALA A 60 13.39 8.17 7.04
N ARG A 61 13.13 7.15 7.87
CA ARG A 61 12.19 6.06 7.55
C ARG A 61 11.04 5.99 8.52
N LEU A 62 9.84 5.78 8.00
CA LEU A 62 8.67 5.38 8.77
C LEU A 62 8.41 3.88 8.59
N PHE A 63 8.22 3.19 9.69
CA PHE A 63 7.76 1.81 9.76
C PHE A 63 6.34 1.81 10.31
N LEU A 64 5.43 1.20 9.56
CA LEU A 64 4.04 0.95 9.97
C LEU A 64 3.79 -0.53 9.80
N GLU A 65 3.27 -1.18 10.84
CA GLU A 65 2.72 -2.53 10.72
C GLU A 65 1.24 -2.52 11.04
N TYR A 66 0.48 -3.37 10.36
CA TYR A 66 -0.93 -3.55 10.62
C TYR A 66 -1.36 -4.99 10.34
N GLU A 67 -2.41 -5.40 11.06
CA GLU A 67 -3.22 -6.57 10.71
C GLU A 67 -4.46 -6.10 9.96
N ALA A 68 -4.93 -6.89 8.99
CA ALA A 68 -6.12 -6.60 8.22
C ALA A 68 -6.96 -7.85 7.98
N VAL A 69 -8.27 -7.63 7.87
CA VAL A 69 -9.23 -8.63 7.39
C VAL A 69 -9.72 -8.17 6.04
N LEU A 70 -9.58 -8.99 5.01
CA LEU A 70 -10.11 -8.73 3.68
C LEU A 70 -11.65 -8.84 3.69
N THR A 71 -12.31 -8.22 2.72
CA THR A 71 -13.76 -8.39 2.49
C THR A 71 -14.15 -9.84 2.17
N SER A 72 -13.20 -10.67 1.72
CA SER A 72 -13.34 -12.13 1.57
C SER A 72 -13.32 -12.90 2.90
N GLY A 73 -12.93 -12.26 4.01
CA GLY A 73 -12.75 -12.86 5.33
C GLY A 73 -11.33 -13.39 5.60
N GLU A 74 -10.46 -13.43 4.58
CA GLU A 74 -9.05 -13.77 4.76
C GLU A 74 -8.32 -12.73 5.62
N ARG A 75 -7.28 -13.16 6.35
CA ARG A 75 -6.46 -12.28 7.19
C ARG A 75 -5.08 -12.10 6.59
N LEU A 76 -4.54 -10.90 6.72
CA LEU A 76 -3.14 -10.63 6.41
C LEU A 76 -2.51 -9.71 7.45
N ASN A 77 -1.19 -9.77 7.54
CA ASN A 77 -0.37 -8.72 8.12
C ASN A 77 0.36 -7.98 7.01
N ALA A 78 0.70 -6.72 7.29
CA ALA A 78 1.50 -5.91 6.39
C ALA A 78 2.53 -5.09 7.16
N THR A 79 3.70 -4.96 6.56
CA THR A 79 4.76 -4.02 6.97
C THR A 79 4.94 -3.01 5.85
N VAL A 80 4.73 -1.74 6.17
CA VAL A 80 4.96 -0.59 5.29
C VAL A 80 6.24 0.10 5.73
N VAL A 81 7.16 0.29 4.79
CA VAL A 81 8.35 1.13 4.98
C VAL A 81 8.26 2.30 4.02
N VAL A 82 8.33 3.50 4.57
CA VAL A 82 8.31 4.76 3.81
C VAL A 82 9.68 5.40 3.96
N ASP A 83 10.41 5.57 2.85
CA ASP A 83 11.63 6.37 2.83
C ASP A 83 11.25 7.84 2.59
N ARG A 84 11.86 8.76 3.34
CA ARG A 84 11.70 10.21 3.16
C ARG A 84 13.01 10.87 2.76
N ASN A 85 12.90 11.87 1.92
CA ASN A 85 13.94 12.86 1.71
C ASN A 85 14.05 13.78 2.93
N TRP A 86 15.13 14.57 2.98
CA TRP A 86 15.38 15.54 4.06
C TRP A 86 14.29 16.62 4.17
N ASP A 87 13.60 16.93 3.07
CA ASP A 87 12.49 17.89 3.01
C ASP A 87 11.13 17.27 3.37
N GLY A 88 11.12 15.98 3.75
CA GLY A 88 9.92 15.24 4.11
C GLY A 88 9.19 14.59 2.94
N SER A 89 9.58 14.87 1.69
CA SER A 89 8.98 14.24 0.51
C SER A 89 9.28 12.74 0.47
N VAL A 90 8.36 11.95 -0.07
CA VAL A 90 8.42 10.48 -0.08
C VAL A 90 8.73 9.99 -1.50
N PRO A 91 10.00 9.66 -1.81
CA PRO A 91 10.35 9.08 -3.10
C PRO A 91 10.04 7.58 -3.19
N ARG A 92 9.92 6.87 -2.07
CA ARG A 92 9.77 5.41 -2.08
C ARG A 92 8.91 4.90 -0.94
N VAL A 93 8.06 3.93 -1.28
CA VAL A 93 7.28 3.13 -0.35
C VAL A 93 7.46 1.66 -0.69
N SER A 94 7.62 0.81 0.33
CA SER A 94 7.55 -0.64 0.17
C SER A 94 6.52 -1.23 1.11
N VAL A 95 5.69 -2.13 0.60
CA VAL A 95 4.64 -2.80 1.36
C VAL A 95 4.81 -4.31 1.25
N ARG A 96 5.16 -4.96 2.35
CA ARG A 96 5.29 -6.41 2.42
C ARG A 96 4.08 -6.97 3.12
N MET A 97 3.48 -8.02 2.56
CA MET A 97 2.27 -8.64 3.11
C MET A 97 2.44 -10.14 3.26
N SER A 98 1.74 -10.73 4.24
CA SER A 98 1.68 -12.18 4.45
C SER A 98 0.38 -12.58 5.14
N PRO A 99 -0.08 -13.85 5.08
CA PRO A 99 0.52 -15.00 4.40
C PRO A 99 0.26 -14.99 2.88
N LEU A 100 1.04 -15.78 2.13
CA LEU A 100 1.01 -15.80 0.65
C LEU A 100 -0.39 -16.03 0.06
N GLY A 101 -1.22 -16.89 0.66
CA GLY A 101 -2.58 -17.16 0.18
C GLY A 101 -3.42 -15.88 0.10
N ALA A 102 -3.50 -15.12 1.20
CA ALA A 102 -4.23 -13.87 1.26
C ALA A 102 -3.64 -12.80 0.32
N VAL A 103 -2.30 -12.80 0.14
CA VAL A 103 -1.62 -11.90 -0.80
C VAL A 103 -2.02 -12.20 -2.24
N LEU A 104 -2.08 -13.48 -2.64
CA LEU A 104 -2.50 -13.87 -3.99
C LEU A 104 -3.98 -13.53 -4.24
N SER A 105 -4.85 -13.77 -3.26
CA SER A 105 -6.26 -13.36 -3.33
C SER A 105 -6.40 -11.85 -3.51
N LEU A 106 -5.64 -11.06 -2.73
CA LEU A 106 -5.63 -9.60 -2.85
C LEU A 106 -5.09 -9.11 -4.20
N ALA A 107 -4.02 -9.75 -4.70
CA ALA A 107 -3.43 -9.42 -5.99
C ALA A 107 -4.39 -9.69 -7.17
N ALA A 108 -5.13 -10.80 -7.12
CA ALA A 108 -6.14 -11.12 -8.12
C ALA A 108 -7.26 -10.06 -8.16
N ASN A 109 -7.76 -9.65 -6.99
CA ASN A 109 -8.78 -8.60 -6.89
C ASN A 109 -8.25 -7.25 -7.38
N LEU A 110 -6.99 -6.92 -7.08
CA LEU A 110 -6.35 -5.69 -7.54
C LEU A 110 -6.24 -5.66 -9.07
N ARG A 111 -5.85 -6.78 -9.69
CA ARG A 111 -5.80 -6.92 -11.14
C ARG A 111 -7.17 -6.72 -11.77
N GLU A 112 -8.20 -7.37 -11.24
CA GLU A 112 -9.57 -7.23 -11.75
C GLU A 112 -10.04 -5.76 -11.69
N ALA A 113 -9.75 -5.07 -10.59
CA ALA A 113 -10.18 -3.69 -10.39
C ALA A 113 -9.41 -2.66 -11.24
N LEU A 114 -8.13 -2.92 -11.55
CA LEU A 114 -7.24 -1.95 -12.19
C LEU A 114 -6.75 -2.34 -13.58
N SER A 115 -7.16 -3.47 -14.14
CA SER A 115 -6.83 -3.81 -15.53
C SER A 115 -7.37 -2.74 -16.49
N GLY A 116 -6.53 -2.31 -17.42
CA GLY A 116 -6.80 -1.19 -18.31
C GLY A 116 -6.56 0.20 -17.70
N GLN A 117 -6.28 0.30 -16.39
CA GLN A 117 -5.89 1.55 -15.72
C GLN A 117 -4.40 1.61 -15.40
N LEU A 118 -3.78 0.47 -15.11
CA LEU A 118 -2.33 0.33 -14.95
C LEU A 118 -1.75 -0.66 -15.97
N PRO A 119 -0.43 -0.61 -16.25
CA PRO A 119 0.24 -1.59 -17.11
C PRO A 119 0.02 -3.03 -16.65
N GLU A 120 -0.36 -3.90 -17.59
CA GLU A 120 -0.79 -5.28 -17.28
C GLU A 120 0.36 -6.15 -16.73
N ASP A 121 1.61 -5.81 -17.06
CA ASP A 121 2.81 -6.49 -16.58
C ASP A 121 3.10 -6.23 -15.09
N LEU A 122 2.44 -5.25 -14.47
CA LEU A 122 2.53 -4.99 -13.03
C LEU A 122 1.75 -5.98 -12.18
N PHE A 123 0.68 -6.58 -12.71
CA PHE A 123 -0.19 -7.47 -11.92
C PHE A 123 0.35 -8.89 -11.83
N LEU A 124 0.07 -9.59 -10.72
CA LEU A 124 0.41 -11.01 -10.52
C LEU A 124 -0.49 -11.98 -11.30
#